data_AF-A0A061GDG4-F1
#
_entry.id   AF-A0A061GDG4-F1
#
_cell.length_a   1.000
_cell.length_b   1.000
_cell.length_c   1.000
_cell.angle_alpha   90.00
_cell.angle_beta   90.00
_cell.angle_gamma   90.00
#
_symmetry.space_group_name_H-M   'P 1'
#
loop_
_entity.id
_entity.type
_entity.pdbx_description
1 polymer ?
#
loop_
_entity_poly.entity_id
_entity_poly.type
_entity_poly.pdbx_seq_one_letter_code
_entity_poly.pdbx_strand_id
1 'polypeptide(L)'
;MTILFSRVVSRISGTPKKTFFNCPQLCQALVFGTSCRSPTDSTPKEDAVSQDKVDPFSLVAHEMSLVSKRLRSSVVAKVPELASAAGYFFKEGVEGKRTCSVVLLLMATAVDIHRPESPFCCIGDTWTIELRRRQQLIAEITEMIHVASLIHDDVLDDADTRRGIGSLSFVVGNKLAVLAGDFLLFRALRTLASLKNTEVVSLLVTAIENLVTGETMQMAATIEQRCSMEYYMQKTYYKTASLISNSCKAIALLSGQTPGVAKLAFEYGKNLVCKFPKVILRDKKYVLSGTTYSGIILCIWPISL
;
A
#
# COMPACT_ATOMS: atom_id res chain seq x y z
N MET A 1 -3.79 11.39 24.62
CA MET A 1 -4.06 11.00 23.21
C MET A 1 -3.24 11.76 22.15
N THR A 2 -2.80 13.01 22.37
CA THR A 2 -2.04 13.78 21.34
C THR A 2 -0.51 13.77 21.55
N ILE A 3 -0.04 13.40 22.74
CA ILE A 3 1.34 13.70 23.19
C ILE A 3 2.36 12.63 22.75
N LEU A 4 1.97 11.35 22.60
CA LEU A 4 2.90 10.27 22.24
C LEU A 4 2.94 9.99 20.73
N PHE A 5 1.81 10.10 20.01
CA PHE A 5 1.79 10.13 18.54
C PHE A 5 2.61 11.30 18.00
N SER A 6 2.55 12.45 18.69
CA SER A 6 3.44 13.57 18.47
C SER A 6 4.90 13.23 18.75
N ARG A 7 5.27 12.28 19.62
CA ARG A 7 6.68 11.93 19.88
C ARG A 7 7.26 11.03 18.78
N VAL A 8 6.49 10.10 18.23
CA VAL A 8 6.91 9.28 17.09
C VAL A 8 6.97 10.13 15.83
N VAL A 9 5.94 10.94 15.55
CA VAL A 9 5.93 11.86 14.39
C VAL A 9 6.95 12.99 14.56
N SER A 10 7.13 13.57 15.76
CA SER A 10 8.15 14.62 16.00
C SER A 10 9.59 14.09 15.98
N ARG A 11 9.83 12.81 16.30
CA ARG A 11 11.15 12.19 16.07
C ARG A 11 11.44 11.98 14.58
N ILE A 12 10.41 11.81 13.75
CA ILE A 12 10.56 11.60 12.30
C ILE A 12 10.51 12.95 11.52
N SER A 13 9.77 13.96 12.01
CA SER A 13 9.47 15.20 11.26
C SER A 13 10.09 16.47 11.85
N GLY A 14 10.65 16.43 13.06
CA GLY A 14 11.41 17.54 13.62
C GLY A 14 10.65 18.83 13.96
N THR A 15 9.31 18.84 13.91
CA THR A 15 8.49 20.05 14.07
C THR A 15 7.64 20.03 15.36
N PRO A 16 7.47 21.18 16.05
CA PRO A 16 6.77 21.26 17.32
C PRO A 16 5.26 21.00 17.25
N LYS A 17 4.71 20.68 18.43
CA LYS A 17 3.43 19.99 18.78
C LYS A 17 2.10 20.43 18.15
N LYS A 18 2.01 21.42 17.23
CA LYS A 18 0.71 22.03 16.87
C LYS A 18 0.37 22.20 15.38
N THR A 19 1.21 21.82 14.41
CA THR A 19 0.96 22.18 13.00
C THR A 19 0.67 21.03 12.03
N PHE A 20 0.71 19.77 12.48
CA PHE A 20 0.72 18.63 11.56
C PHE A 20 -0.64 18.35 10.86
N PHE A 21 -1.77 18.65 11.51
CA PHE A 21 -3.10 18.30 10.95
C PHE A 21 -3.69 19.34 9.98
N ASN A 22 -3.11 20.55 9.87
CA ASN A 22 -3.68 21.65 9.06
C ASN A 22 -2.77 22.17 7.94
N CYS A 23 -1.59 21.57 7.70
CA CYS A 23 -0.65 22.09 6.70
C CYS A 23 -0.37 21.05 5.58
N PRO A 24 -0.90 21.25 4.36
CA PRO A 24 -0.64 20.38 3.21
C PRO A 24 0.85 20.22 2.86
N GLN A 25 1.69 21.18 3.24
CA GLN A 25 3.13 21.21 2.95
C GLN A 25 3.95 20.25 3.82
N LEU A 26 3.51 19.92 5.06
CA LEU A 26 4.24 18.97 5.92
C LEU A 26 4.11 17.51 5.46
N CYS A 27 3.03 17.14 4.78
CA CYS A 27 2.89 15.81 4.16
C CYS A 27 3.94 15.59 3.04
N GLN A 28 4.41 16.64 2.36
CA GLN A 28 5.45 16.53 1.33
C GLN A 28 6.85 16.30 1.93
N ALA A 29 7.17 16.95 3.05
CA ALA A 29 8.51 16.89 3.66
C ALA A 29 8.86 15.48 4.20
N LEU A 30 7.88 14.77 4.78
CA LEU A 30 8.04 13.42 5.33
C LEU A 30 8.28 12.35 4.26
N VAL A 31 7.84 12.59 3.03
CA VAL A 31 7.95 11.62 1.93
C VAL A 31 9.12 11.94 0.98
N PHE A 32 9.46 13.23 0.79
CA PHE A 32 10.40 13.63 -0.28
C PHE A 32 11.69 14.27 0.20
N GLY A 33 11.89 14.55 1.49
CA GLY A 33 13.14 15.14 1.97
C GLY A 33 13.53 16.47 1.31
N THR A 34 12.57 17.19 0.74
CA THR A 34 12.81 18.50 0.16
C THR A 34 12.52 19.58 1.20
N SER A 35 13.52 20.43 1.44
CA SER A 35 13.39 21.59 2.33
C SER A 35 12.41 22.59 1.72
N CYS A 36 11.33 22.90 2.44
CA CYS A 36 10.51 24.08 2.15
C CYS A 36 11.30 25.32 2.56
N ARG A 37 11.77 26.13 1.61
CA ARG A 37 12.17 27.52 1.88
C ARG A 37 10.99 28.43 1.60
N SER A 38 10.61 29.23 2.59
CA SER A 38 9.90 30.50 2.39
C SER A 38 10.84 31.66 2.76
N PRO A 39 10.66 32.86 2.17
CA PRO A 39 11.60 33.97 2.28
C PRO A 39 11.44 34.75 3.59
N THR A 40 12.59 35.15 4.15
CA THR A 40 12.82 36.27 5.09
C THR A 40 12.00 36.33 6.39
N ASP A 41 12.62 36.01 7.52
CA ASP A 41 12.97 37.02 8.53
C ASP A 41 14.00 36.46 9.55
N SER A 42 14.76 37.37 10.13
CA SER A 42 15.95 37.27 10.98
C SER A 42 15.87 36.38 12.24
N THR A 43 17.01 35.78 12.60
CA THR A 43 17.22 34.85 13.73
C THR A 43 17.33 35.57 15.10
N PRO A 44 17.21 34.83 16.22
CA PRO A 44 18.43 34.35 16.87
C PRO A 44 18.45 32.82 17.09
N LYS A 45 19.68 32.31 17.15
CA LYS A 45 20.11 30.91 17.18
C LYS A 45 19.58 30.15 18.41
N GLU A 46 18.87 29.04 18.17
CA GLU A 46 18.75 27.93 19.12
C GLU A 46 19.41 26.68 18.51
N ASP A 47 20.09 25.93 19.37
CA ASP A 47 21.08 24.91 19.05
C ASP A 47 20.57 23.80 18.12
N ALA A 48 21.35 23.52 17.08
CA ALA A 48 21.08 22.48 16.10
C ALA A 48 21.26 21.08 16.72
N VAL A 49 20.16 20.51 17.23
CA VAL A 49 20.06 19.06 17.41
C VAL A 49 19.95 18.44 16.01
N SER A 50 20.99 17.73 15.59
CA SER A 50 20.99 16.88 14.39
C SER A 50 19.85 15.87 14.48
N GLN A 51 18.77 16.10 13.72
CA GLN A 51 17.63 15.19 13.63
C GLN A 51 18.04 13.98 12.79
N ASP A 52 18.32 12.85 13.43
CA ASP A 52 18.50 11.57 12.74
C ASP A 52 17.19 11.16 12.06
N LYS A 53 17.11 11.40 10.75
CA LYS A 53 15.99 11.02 9.91
C LYS A 53 16.03 9.50 9.68
N VAL A 54 15.29 8.75 10.49
CA VAL A 54 15.20 7.28 10.37
C VAL A 54 14.41 6.91 9.11
N ASP A 55 14.96 6.02 8.28
CA ASP A 55 14.30 5.48 7.09
C ASP A 55 13.11 4.57 7.48
N PRO A 56 11.87 4.86 7.03
CA PRO A 56 10.69 4.05 7.37
C PRO A 56 10.79 2.58 6.93
N PHE A 57 11.55 2.27 5.87
CA PHE A 57 11.71 0.89 5.42
C PHE A 57 12.62 0.10 6.37
N SER A 58 13.67 0.74 6.89
CA SER A 58 14.56 0.14 7.89
C SER A 58 13.83 -0.31 9.17
N LEU A 59 12.77 0.40 9.58
CA LEU A 59 11.99 0.10 10.78
C LEU A 59 11.26 -1.25 10.73
N VAL A 60 10.90 -1.72 9.53
CA VAL A 60 10.14 -2.96 9.33
C VAL A 60 10.90 -3.99 8.51
N ALA A 61 12.19 -3.76 8.23
CA ALA A 61 12.99 -4.60 7.33
C ALA A 61 13.02 -6.08 7.74
N HIS A 62 13.16 -6.35 9.04
CA HIS A 62 13.15 -7.71 9.57
C HIS A 62 11.80 -8.41 9.35
N GLU A 63 10.69 -7.74 9.69
CA GLU A 63 9.35 -8.30 9.48
C GLU A 63 9.01 -8.46 8.01
N MET A 64 9.45 -7.53 7.18
CA MET A 64 9.32 -7.62 5.73
C MET A 64 10.02 -8.85 5.17
N SER A 65 11.21 -9.20 5.65
CA SER A 65 11.89 -10.45 5.26
C SER A 65 11.03 -11.69 5.59
N LEU A 66 10.40 -11.71 6.77
CA LEU A 66 9.51 -12.80 7.17
C LEU A 66 8.25 -12.87 6.29
N VAL A 67 7.61 -11.73 6.03
CA VAL A 67 6.45 -11.61 5.14
C VAL A 67 6.81 -12.08 3.72
N SER A 68 7.98 -11.67 3.20
CA SER A 68 8.49 -12.10 1.90
C SER A 68 8.69 -13.61 1.80
N LYS A 69 9.33 -14.20 2.82
CA LYS A 69 9.55 -15.64 2.89
C LYS A 69 8.21 -16.41 2.90
N ARG A 70 7.24 -15.93 3.69
CA ARG A 70 5.91 -16.56 3.78
C ARG A 70 5.12 -16.44 2.49
N LEU A 71 5.14 -15.27 1.84
CA LEU A 71 4.51 -15.08 0.53
C LEU A 71 5.06 -16.06 -0.50
N ARG A 72 6.39 -16.24 -0.57
CA ARG A 72 6.99 -17.27 -1.45
C ARG A 72 6.49 -18.68 -1.15
N SER A 73 6.37 -19.04 0.13
CA SER A 73 5.86 -20.37 0.53
C SER A 73 4.35 -20.56 0.31
N SER A 74 3.58 -19.47 0.23
CA SER A 74 2.12 -19.52 0.09
C SER A 74 1.64 -19.82 -1.34
N VAL A 75 2.52 -19.64 -2.33
CA VAL A 75 2.21 -19.73 -3.77
C VAL A 75 2.48 -21.12 -4.35
N VAL A 76 2.66 -22.14 -3.50
CA VAL A 76 2.84 -23.53 -3.95
C VAL A 76 1.53 -24.07 -4.54
N ALA A 77 1.55 -24.46 -5.81
CA ALA A 77 0.43 -25.10 -6.51
C ALA A 77 0.77 -26.56 -6.89
N LYS A 78 -0.27 -27.40 -7.07
CA LYS A 78 -0.10 -28.78 -7.55
C LYS A 78 0.39 -28.83 -8.99
N VAL A 79 0.00 -27.85 -9.79
CA VAL A 79 0.39 -27.70 -11.21
C VAL A 79 1.66 -26.83 -11.27
N PRO A 80 2.81 -27.37 -11.72
CA PRO A 80 4.08 -26.64 -11.71
C PRO A 80 4.06 -25.33 -12.49
N GLU A 81 3.37 -25.30 -13.64
CA GLU A 81 3.26 -24.13 -14.50
C GLU A 81 2.54 -22.99 -13.78
N LEU A 82 1.44 -23.31 -13.09
CA LEU A 82 0.69 -22.35 -12.29
C LEU A 82 1.51 -21.85 -11.10
N ALA A 83 2.26 -22.74 -10.42
CA ALA A 83 3.14 -22.36 -9.32
C ALA A 83 4.25 -21.39 -9.79
N SER A 84 4.84 -21.66 -10.95
CA SER A 84 5.86 -20.79 -11.55
C SER A 84 5.30 -19.43 -11.92
N ALA A 85 4.13 -19.40 -12.56
CA ALA A 85 3.47 -18.17 -12.99
C ALA A 85 3.02 -17.30 -11.80
N ALA A 86 2.34 -17.89 -10.82
CA ALA A 86 1.90 -17.15 -9.63
C ALA A 86 3.09 -16.71 -8.75
N GLY A 87 4.18 -17.48 -8.74
CA GLY A 87 5.40 -17.16 -8.00
C GLY A 87 6.27 -16.09 -8.67
N TYR A 88 5.98 -15.70 -9.91
CA TYR A 88 6.83 -14.86 -10.75
C TYR A 88 7.26 -13.55 -10.06
N PHE A 89 6.30 -12.81 -9.49
CA PHE A 89 6.55 -11.51 -8.84
C PHE A 89 7.04 -11.59 -7.39
N PHE A 90 7.22 -12.79 -6.84
CA PHE A 90 7.72 -13.02 -5.48
C PHE A 90 9.17 -13.53 -5.45
N LYS A 91 9.79 -13.75 -6.61
CA LYS A 91 11.21 -14.12 -6.72
C LYS A 91 12.10 -12.94 -6.32
N GLU A 92 13.24 -13.25 -5.72
CA GLU A 92 14.26 -12.26 -5.35
C GLU A 92 14.72 -11.49 -6.61
N GLY A 93 14.86 -10.17 -6.49
CA GLY A 93 15.20 -9.28 -7.60
C GLY A 93 14.01 -8.81 -8.46
N VAL A 94 12.86 -9.49 -8.39
CA VAL A 94 11.61 -9.12 -9.12
C VAL A 94 10.56 -8.52 -8.19
N GLU A 95 10.69 -8.78 -6.89
CA GLU A 95 9.85 -8.19 -5.86
C GLU A 95 9.97 -6.66 -5.85
N GLY A 96 8.84 -5.96 -5.98
CA GLY A 96 8.81 -4.50 -5.88
C GLY A 96 9.10 -4.03 -4.45
N LYS A 97 9.01 -2.73 -4.19
CA LYS A 97 9.28 -2.15 -2.85
C LYS A 97 8.29 -2.56 -1.75
N ARG A 98 7.26 -3.36 -2.08
CA ARG A 98 6.21 -3.85 -1.16
C ARG A 98 5.66 -2.74 -0.26
N THR A 99 5.43 -1.56 -0.83
CA THR A 99 5.05 -0.35 -0.11
C THR A 99 3.75 -0.54 0.67
N CYS A 100 2.82 -1.34 0.14
CA CYS A 100 1.59 -1.71 0.84
C CYS A 100 1.90 -2.43 2.15
N SER A 101 2.74 -3.46 2.09
CA SER A 101 3.15 -4.22 3.28
C SER A 101 3.85 -3.34 4.33
N VAL A 102 4.76 -2.45 3.91
CA VAL A 102 5.46 -1.53 4.81
C VAL A 102 4.50 -0.60 5.55
N VAL A 103 3.58 0.04 4.81
CA VAL A 103 2.56 0.93 5.40
C VAL A 103 1.73 0.20 6.44
N LEU A 104 1.36 -1.04 6.16
CA LEU A 104 0.54 -1.87 7.05
C LEU A 104 1.29 -2.30 8.31
N LEU A 105 2.55 -2.70 8.21
CA LEU A 105 3.36 -3.06 9.39
C LEU A 105 3.65 -1.85 10.29
N LEU A 106 3.87 -0.67 9.70
CA LEU A 106 3.99 0.58 10.45
C LEU A 106 2.66 0.95 11.12
N MET A 107 1.53 0.80 10.42
CA MET A 107 0.20 1.04 10.99
C MET A 107 -0.09 0.11 12.17
N ALA A 108 0.23 -1.18 12.04
CA ALA A 108 0.10 -2.16 13.11
C ALA A 108 0.86 -1.73 14.36
N THR A 109 2.12 -1.32 14.19
CA THR A 109 2.96 -0.81 15.28
C THR A 109 2.37 0.45 15.92
N ALA A 110 1.87 1.39 15.11
CA ALA A 110 1.28 2.63 15.60
C ALA A 110 0.00 2.41 16.41
N VAL A 111 -0.82 1.44 15.98
CA VAL A 111 -2.07 1.09 16.64
C VAL A 111 -1.84 0.37 17.97
N ASP A 112 -0.87 -0.54 18.03
CA ASP A 112 -0.63 -1.35 19.24
C ASP A 112 -0.11 -0.50 20.42
N ILE A 113 0.64 0.57 20.14
CA ILE A 113 1.10 1.55 21.15
C ILE A 113 -0.09 2.24 21.86
N HIS A 114 -1.25 2.33 21.21
CA HIS A 114 -2.42 3.04 21.73
C HIS A 114 -3.45 2.13 22.39
N ARG A 115 -3.11 0.85 22.61
CA ARG A 115 -4.01 -0.07 23.29
C ARG A 115 -4.10 0.31 24.78
N PRO A 116 -5.30 0.53 25.34
CA PRO A 116 -5.44 0.62 26.79
C PRO A 116 -4.95 -0.69 27.41
N GLU A 117 -4.02 -0.62 28.36
CA GLU A 117 -3.48 -1.80 29.03
C GLU A 117 -4.63 -2.62 29.64
N SER A 118 -4.72 -3.89 29.27
CA SER A 118 -5.62 -4.84 29.94
C SER A 118 -4.95 -5.31 31.24
N PRO A 119 -5.64 -5.44 32.39
CA PRO A 119 -5.04 -5.73 33.71
C PRO A 119 -4.34 -7.09 33.87
N PHE A 120 -4.27 -7.92 32.83
CA PHE A 120 -3.69 -9.27 32.88
C PHE A 120 -2.32 -9.30 32.19
N CYS A 121 -1.26 -9.01 32.96
CA CYS A 121 0.13 -8.98 32.46
C CYS A 121 0.69 -10.36 32.05
N CYS A 122 0.23 -11.46 32.65
CA CYS A 122 0.85 -12.79 32.44
C CYS A 122 0.41 -13.51 31.15
N ILE A 123 -0.65 -13.03 30.47
CA ILE A 123 -1.15 -13.55 29.18
C ILE A 123 -0.70 -12.63 28.01
N GLY A 124 -0.07 -11.50 28.33
CA GLY A 124 0.24 -10.42 27.39
C GLY A 124 1.20 -10.81 26.27
N ASP A 125 2.23 -11.60 26.55
CA ASP A 125 3.29 -11.89 25.58
C ASP A 125 2.81 -12.83 24.45
N THR A 126 2.07 -13.89 24.79
CA THR A 126 1.51 -14.80 23.78
C THR A 126 0.42 -14.12 22.93
N TRP A 127 -0.44 -13.31 23.56
CA TRP A 127 -1.49 -12.58 22.85
C TRP A 127 -0.93 -11.52 21.88
N THR A 128 0.13 -10.82 22.29
CA THR A 128 0.78 -9.79 21.44
C THR A 128 1.50 -10.43 20.24
N ILE A 129 2.13 -11.58 20.42
CA ILE A 129 2.73 -12.35 19.31
C ILE A 129 1.65 -12.81 18.32
N GLU A 130 0.53 -13.38 18.79
CA GLU A 130 -0.56 -13.83 17.93
C GLU A 130 -1.24 -12.66 17.19
N LEU A 131 -1.49 -11.55 17.88
CA LEU A 131 -2.03 -10.35 17.25
C LEU A 131 -1.09 -9.85 16.15
N ARG A 132 0.22 -9.77 16.44
CA ARG A 132 1.21 -9.32 15.45
C ARG A 132 1.25 -10.24 14.24
N ARG A 133 1.15 -11.56 14.45
CA ARG A 133 1.05 -12.54 13.37
C ARG A 133 -0.17 -12.30 12.49
N ARG A 134 -1.33 -12.02 13.07
CA ARG A 134 -2.58 -11.71 12.36
C ARG A 134 -2.51 -10.38 11.59
N GLN A 135 -1.85 -9.37 12.13
CA GLN A 135 -1.59 -8.12 11.41
C GLN A 135 -0.66 -8.36 10.21
N GLN A 136 0.39 -9.16 10.38
CA GLN A 136 1.25 -9.56 9.27
C GLN A 136 0.49 -10.37 8.20
N LEU A 137 -0.50 -11.20 8.58
CA LEU A 137 -1.38 -11.86 7.61
C LEU A 137 -2.15 -10.85 6.75
N ILE A 138 -2.61 -9.73 7.31
CA ILE A 138 -3.25 -8.67 6.51
C ILE A 138 -2.27 -8.06 5.50
N ALA A 139 -1.00 -7.85 5.88
CA ALA A 139 0.03 -7.41 4.93
C ALA A 139 0.24 -8.44 3.80
N GLU A 140 0.33 -9.73 4.14
CA GLU A 140 0.43 -10.83 3.17
C GLU A 140 -0.77 -10.88 2.22
N ILE A 141 -1.99 -10.80 2.76
CA ILE A 141 -3.25 -10.80 1.98
C ILE A 141 -3.29 -9.60 1.03
N THR A 142 -2.96 -8.41 1.54
CA THR A 142 -2.96 -7.17 0.75
C THR A 142 -1.96 -7.25 -0.40
N GLU A 143 -0.76 -7.78 -0.15
CA GLU A 143 0.27 -7.93 -1.19
C GLU A 143 -0.13 -8.96 -2.24
N MET A 144 -0.76 -10.08 -1.86
CA MET A 144 -1.29 -11.06 -2.82
C MET A 144 -2.39 -10.46 -3.71
N ILE A 145 -3.32 -9.70 -3.13
CA ILE A 145 -4.36 -8.99 -3.90
C ILE A 145 -3.73 -7.97 -4.85
N HIS A 146 -2.74 -7.21 -4.37
CA HIS A 146 -2.03 -6.22 -5.19
C HIS A 146 -1.28 -6.87 -6.36
N VAL A 147 -0.58 -7.99 -6.13
CA VAL A 147 0.13 -8.70 -7.20
C VAL A 147 -0.85 -9.34 -8.17
N ALA A 148 -1.97 -9.91 -7.70
CA ALA A 148 -3.02 -10.44 -8.56
C ALA A 148 -3.58 -9.35 -9.49
N SER A 149 -3.89 -8.15 -8.96
CA SER A 149 -4.37 -7.05 -9.77
C SER A 149 -3.34 -6.61 -10.81
N LEU A 150 -2.04 -6.55 -10.45
CA LEU A 150 -0.98 -6.22 -11.42
C LEU A 150 -0.87 -7.24 -12.56
N ILE A 151 -1.06 -8.54 -12.27
CA ILE A 151 -1.04 -9.60 -13.29
C ILE A 151 -2.23 -9.42 -14.24
N HIS A 152 -3.42 -9.14 -13.72
CA HIS A 152 -4.61 -8.91 -14.54
C HIS A 152 -4.48 -7.62 -15.37
N ASP A 153 -3.98 -6.53 -14.78
CA ASP A 153 -3.68 -5.28 -15.48
C ASP A 153 -2.70 -5.51 -16.65
N ASP A 154 -1.65 -6.32 -16.47
CA ASP A 154 -0.68 -6.65 -17.53
C ASP A 154 -1.32 -7.34 -18.75
N VAL A 155 -2.40 -8.11 -18.52
CA VAL A 155 -3.17 -8.76 -19.59
C VAL A 155 -4.13 -7.77 -20.26
N LEU A 156 -4.77 -6.89 -19.48
CA LEU A 156 -5.72 -5.91 -20.00
C LEU A 156 -5.04 -4.78 -20.79
N ASP A 157 -3.83 -4.39 -20.38
CA ASP A 157 -3.06 -3.30 -20.98
C ASP A 157 -2.12 -3.77 -22.13
N ASP A 158 -2.12 -5.07 -22.49
CA ASP A 158 -1.16 -5.69 -23.44
C ASP A 158 0.30 -5.29 -23.15
N ALA A 159 0.68 -5.27 -21.87
CA ALA A 159 1.99 -4.78 -21.45
C ALA A 159 3.09 -5.80 -21.78
N ASP A 160 4.14 -5.40 -22.49
CA ASP A 160 5.31 -6.27 -22.73
C ASP A 160 6.24 -6.39 -21.51
N THR A 161 6.24 -5.40 -20.60
CA THR A 161 7.18 -5.31 -19.47
C THR A 161 6.53 -4.87 -18.16
N ARG A 162 6.99 -5.44 -17.04
CA ARG A 162 6.61 -5.09 -15.67
C ARG A 162 7.84 -5.11 -14.76
N ARG A 163 8.05 -4.05 -13.98
CA ARG A 163 9.21 -3.90 -13.06
C ARG A 163 10.58 -4.03 -13.76
N GLY A 164 10.67 -3.66 -15.03
CA GLY A 164 11.92 -3.74 -15.81
C GLY A 164 12.26 -5.14 -16.35
N ILE A 165 11.37 -6.13 -16.16
CA ILE A 165 11.45 -7.46 -16.76
C ILE A 165 10.22 -7.68 -17.66
N GLY A 166 10.19 -8.77 -18.43
CA GLY A 166 9.01 -9.15 -19.22
C GLY A 166 7.76 -9.27 -18.35
N SER A 167 6.61 -8.80 -18.83
CA SER A 167 5.35 -9.03 -18.13
C SER A 167 5.05 -10.53 -18.05
N LEU A 168 4.21 -10.94 -17.10
CA LEU A 168 3.84 -12.35 -16.99
C LEU A 168 3.07 -12.81 -18.24
N SER A 169 2.16 -11.98 -18.76
CA SER A 169 1.41 -12.24 -19.99
C SER A 169 2.30 -12.48 -21.19
N PHE A 170 3.39 -11.70 -21.34
CA PHE A 170 4.38 -11.90 -22.40
C PHE A 170 5.15 -13.22 -22.25
N VAL A 171 5.52 -13.59 -21.01
CA VAL A 171 6.35 -14.78 -20.75
C VAL A 171 5.57 -16.09 -20.86
N VAL A 172 4.33 -16.13 -20.35
CA VAL A 172 3.56 -17.39 -20.24
C VAL A 172 2.25 -17.40 -21.03
N GLY A 173 1.91 -16.29 -21.67
CA GLY A 173 0.65 -16.10 -22.39
C GLY A 173 -0.51 -15.67 -21.50
N ASN A 174 -1.48 -14.96 -22.10
CA ASN A 174 -2.60 -14.34 -21.40
C ASN A 174 -3.43 -15.34 -20.58
N LYS A 175 -3.70 -16.53 -21.12
CA LYS A 175 -4.53 -17.55 -20.45
C LYS A 175 -3.94 -17.98 -19.10
N LEU A 176 -2.64 -18.27 -19.07
CA LEU A 176 -1.98 -18.71 -17.84
C LEU A 176 -1.75 -17.54 -16.88
N ALA A 177 -1.51 -16.32 -17.39
CA ALA A 177 -1.42 -15.12 -16.57
C ALA A 177 -2.73 -14.84 -15.81
N VAL A 178 -3.89 -14.89 -16.48
CA VAL A 178 -5.20 -14.71 -15.83
C VAL A 178 -5.41 -15.74 -14.72
N LEU A 179 -5.14 -17.03 -15.00
CA LEU A 179 -5.26 -18.10 -14.01
C LEU A 179 -4.29 -17.92 -12.82
N ALA A 180 -3.10 -17.39 -13.05
CA ALA A 180 -2.13 -17.08 -11.99
C ALA A 180 -2.65 -15.95 -11.08
N GLY A 181 -3.24 -14.90 -11.66
CA GLY A 181 -3.91 -13.84 -10.91
C GLY A 181 -5.06 -14.36 -10.05
N ASP A 182 -5.95 -15.17 -10.63
CA ASP A 182 -7.08 -15.79 -9.92
C ASP A 182 -6.60 -16.68 -8.77
N PHE A 183 -5.57 -17.48 -9.03
CA PHE A 183 -4.97 -18.34 -8.01
C PHE A 183 -4.43 -17.53 -6.82
N LEU A 184 -3.73 -16.42 -7.05
CA LEU A 184 -3.26 -15.54 -5.98
C LEU A 184 -4.42 -14.89 -5.22
N LEU A 185 -5.45 -14.44 -5.92
CA LEU A 185 -6.65 -13.88 -5.30
C LEU A 185 -7.34 -14.90 -4.38
N PHE A 186 -7.55 -16.13 -4.85
CA PHE A 186 -8.14 -17.20 -4.04
C PHE A 186 -7.26 -17.60 -2.85
N ARG A 187 -5.92 -17.55 -2.99
CA ARG A 187 -4.98 -17.76 -1.87
C ARG A 187 -5.09 -16.65 -0.83
N ALA A 188 -5.26 -15.41 -1.27
CA ALA A 188 -5.51 -14.26 -0.40
C ALA A 188 -6.83 -14.43 0.36
N LEU A 189 -7.91 -14.77 -0.33
CA LEU A 189 -9.24 -15.00 0.25
C LEU A 189 -9.26 -16.18 1.24
N ARG A 190 -8.54 -17.27 0.93
CA ARG A 190 -8.40 -18.41 1.87
C ARG A 190 -7.67 -17.99 3.15
N THR A 191 -6.61 -17.20 3.03
CA THR A 191 -5.86 -16.67 4.18
C THR A 191 -6.70 -15.65 4.95
N LEU A 192 -7.51 -14.85 4.27
CA LEU A 192 -8.44 -13.93 4.88
C LEU A 192 -9.53 -14.65 5.69
N ALA A 193 -10.10 -15.73 5.16
CA ALA A 193 -11.08 -16.54 5.87
C ALA A 193 -10.51 -17.20 7.14
N SER A 194 -9.22 -17.55 7.15
CA SER A 194 -8.57 -18.16 8.33
C SER A 194 -8.45 -17.19 9.51
N LEU A 195 -8.55 -15.88 9.28
CA LEU A 195 -8.60 -14.87 10.34
C LEU A 195 -9.89 -14.91 11.16
N LYS A 196 -10.94 -15.59 10.68
CA LYS A 196 -12.24 -15.75 11.38
C LYS A 196 -12.80 -14.43 11.94
N ASN A 197 -12.64 -13.33 11.21
CA ASN A 197 -13.17 -12.01 11.56
C ASN A 197 -13.95 -11.48 10.36
N THR A 198 -15.29 -11.51 10.46
CA THR A 198 -16.21 -11.16 9.36
C THR A 198 -16.14 -9.71 8.95
N GLU A 199 -15.89 -8.80 9.90
CA GLU A 199 -15.74 -7.36 9.60
C GLU A 199 -14.48 -7.10 8.77
N VAL A 200 -13.37 -7.72 9.13
CA VAL A 200 -12.10 -7.65 8.38
C VAL A 200 -12.24 -8.29 6.99
N VAL A 201 -12.93 -9.43 6.91
CA VAL A 201 -13.26 -10.08 5.62
C VAL A 201 -14.06 -9.12 4.74
N SER A 202 -15.12 -8.52 5.28
CA SER A 202 -15.97 -7.58 4.55
C SER A 202 -15.18 -6.39 4.01
N LEU A 203 -14.30 -5.77 4.80
CA LEU A 203 -13.48 -4.64 4.35
C LEU A 203 -12.56 -4.98 3.17
N LEU A 204 -11.90 -6.15 3.21
CA LEU A 204 -10.98 -6.55 2.15
C LEU A 204 -11.73 -7.07 0.90
N VAL A 205 -12.91 -7.67 1.06
CA VAL A 205 -13.79 -8.00 -0.08
C VAL A 205 -14.29 -6.72 -0.75
N THR A 206 -14.76 -5.73 0.00
CA THR A 206 -15.10 -4.40 -0.54
C THR A 206 -13.92 -3.75 -1.25
N ALA A 207 -12.69 -3.93 -0.74
CA ALA A 207 -11.51 -3.44 -1.43
C ALA A 207 -11.30 -4.11 -2.80
N ILE A 208 -11.52 -5.43 -2.91
CA ILE A 208 -11.44 -6.18 -4.17
C ILE A 208 -12.52 -5.70 -5.16
N GLU A 209 -13.76 -5.54 -4.71
CA GLU A 209 -14.86 -4.99 -5.53
C GLU A 209 -14.52 -3.59 -6.07
N ASN A 210 -13.93 -2.76 -5.22
CA ASN A 210 -13.46 -1.43 -5.57
C ASN A 210 -12.33 -1.48 -6.62
N LEU A 211 -11.40 -2.43 -6.55
CA LEU A 211 -10.34 -2.57 -7.56
C LEU A 211 -10.95 -2.86 -8.95
N VAL A 212 -11.88 -3.81 -9.02
CA VAL A 212 -12.59 -4.15 -10.27
C VAL A 212 -13.42 -2.97 -10.79
N THR A 213 -14.08 -2.25 -9.88
CA THR A 213 -14.84 -1.03 -10.22
C THR A 213 -13.91 0.04 -10.80
N GLY A 214 -12.75 0.29 -10.18
CA GLY A 214 -11.75 1.25 -10.64
C GLY A 214 -11.18 0.90 -12.02
N GLU A 215 -10.98 -0.39 -12.30
CA GLU A 215 -10.55 -0.85 -13.62
C GLU A 215 -11.64 -0.65 -14.68
N THR A 216 -12.87 -1.04 -14.35
CA THR A 216 -14.02 -0.86 -15.24
C THR A 216 -14.26 0.62 -15.55
N MET A 217 -14.12 1.50 -14.55
CA MET A 217 -14.14 2.95 -14.76
C MET A 217 -13.06 3.40 -15.74
N GLN A 218 -11.82 2.92 -15.59
CA GLN A 218 -10.75 3.25 -16.54
C GLN A 218 -11.11 2.86 -17.99
N MET A 219 -11.65 1.65 -18.17
CA MET A 219 -12.02 1.12 -19.49
C MET A 219 -13.22 1.86 -20.11
N ALA A 220 -14.22 2.21 -19.31
CA ALA A 220 -15.48 2.82 -19.76
C ALA A 220 -15.44 4.36 -19.84
N ALA A 221 -14.35 5.00 -19.43
CA ALA A 221 -14.27 6.46 -19.32
C ALA A 221 -14.42 7.18 -20.68
N THR A 222 -15.41 8.06 -20.78
CA THR A 222 -15.56 8.98 -21.93
C THR A 222 -14.48 10.05 -21.95
N ILE A 223 -14.37 10.80 -23.06
CA ILE A 223 -13.39 11.89 -23.19
C ILE A 223 -13.61 12.96 -22.10
N GLU A 224 -14.85 13.33 -21.85
CA GLU A 224 -15.22 14.32 -20.83
C GLU A 224 -14.87 13.82 -19.42
N GLN A 225 -15.14 12.54 -19.14
CA GLN A 225 -14.80 11.91 -17.86
C GLN A 225 -13.30 11.83 -17.63
N ARG A 226 -12.50 11.57 -18.68
CA ARG A 226 -11.02 11.58 -18.60
C ARG A 226 -10.45 12.96 -18.23
N CYS A 227 -11.17 14.03 -18.55
CA CYS A 227 -10.80 15.41 -18.21
C CYS A 227 -11.37 15.87 -16.85
N SER A 228 -12.28 15.11 -16.24
CA SER A 228 -12.90 15.48 -14.96
C SER A 228 -12.00 15.10 -13.79
N MET A 229 -11.64 16.09 -12.96
CA MET A 229 -10.89 15.86 -11.72
C MET A 229 -11.66 14.99 -10.72
N GLU A 230 -12.99 15.13 -10.67
CA GLU A 230 -13.83 14.33 -9.78
C GLU A 230 -13.79 12.86 -10.17
N TYR A 231 -14.00 12.57 -11.46
CA TYR A 231 -13.93 11.21 -11.99
C TYR A 231 -12.55 10.60 -11.78
N TYR A 232 -11.49 11.40 -12.02
CA TYR A 232 -10.11 11.00 -11.77
C TYR A 232 -9.86 10.62 -10.30
N MET A 233 -10.31 11.45 -9.35
CA MET A 233 -10.16 11.18 -7.91
C MET A 233 -10.93 9.94 -7.48
N GLN A 234 -12.14 9.75 -8.01
CA GLN A 234 -12.97 8.58 -7.72
C GLN A 234 -12.33 7.29 -8.28
N LYS A 235 -11.89 7.31 -9.55
CA LYS A 235 -11.15 6.19 -10.16
C LYS A 235 -9.88 5.86 -9.36
N THR A 236 -9.11 6.88 -8.98
CA THR A 236 -7.87 6.72 -8.20
C THR A 236 -8.13 6.10 -6.83
N TYR A 237 -9.23 6.49 -6.18
CA TYR A 237 -9.65 5.86 -4.94
C TYR A 237 -9.93 4.38 -5.15
N TYR A 238 -10.78 4.03 -6.13
CA TYR A 238 -11.19 2.65 -6.36
C TYR A 238 -10.04 1.74 -6.82
N LYS A 239 -9.25 2.19 -7.82
CA LYS A 239 -8.15 1.41 -8.42
C LYS A 239 -6.92 1.29 -7.51
N THR A 240 -6.72 2.18 -6.53
CA THR A 240 -5.47 2.17 -5.75
C THR A 240 -5.66 2.45 -4.26
N ALA A 241 -6.33 3.54 -3.89
CA ALA A 241 -6.36 3.95 -2.47
C ALA A 241 -7.21 3.00 -1.60
N SER A 242 -8.29 2.46 -2.15
CA SER A 242 -9.27 1.60 -1.48
C SER A 242 -8.62 0.38 -0.81
N LEU A 243 -7.67 -0.27 -1.49
CA LEU A 243 -6.98 -1.43 -0.93
C LEU A 243 -6.19 -1.03 0.33
N ILE A 244 -5.38 0.02 0.26
CA ILE A 244 -4.55 0.46 1.39
C ILE A 244 -5.43 1.00 2.54
N SER A 245 -6.46 1.79 2.25
CA SER A 245 -7.34 2.35 3.28
C SER A 245 -8.12 1.27 4.03
N ASN A 246 -8.69 0.30 3.32
CA ASN A 246 -9.41 -0.82 3.95
C ASN A 246 -8.46 -1.73 4.73
N SER A 247 -7.26 -2.02 4.22
CA SER A 247 -6.26 -2.81 4.94
C SER A 247 -5.78 -2.12 6.23
N CYS A 248 -5.56 -0.80 6.21
CA CYS A 248 -5.23 -0.04 7.43
C CYS A 248 -6.37 -0.09 8.46
N LYS A 249 -7.62 0.04 8.01
CA LYS A 249 -8.80 -0.10 8.88
C LYS A 249 -8.91 -1.50 9.46
N ALA A 250 -8.67 -2.53 8.65
CA ALA A 250 -8.68 -3.93 9.09
C ALA A 250 -7.63 -4.20 10.19
N ILE A 251 -6.43 -3.63 10.08
CA ILE A 251 -5.41 -3.73 11.13
C ILE A 251 -5.89 -3.11 12.44
N ALA A 252 -6.49 -1.92 12.39
CA ALA A 252 -7.00 -1.26 13.58
C ALA A 252 -8.10 -2.07 14.28
N LEU A 253 -9.01 -2.65 13.50
CA LEU A 253 -10.08 -3.50 14.02
C LEU A 253 -9.56 -4.82 14.59
N LEU A 254 -8.56 -5.45 13.95
CA LEU A 254 -7.92 -6.66 14.47
C LEU A 254 -7.23 -6.42 15.82
N SER A 255 -6.66 -5.23 16.04
CA SER A 255 -6.08 -4.84 17.33
C SER A 255 -7.12 -4.48 18.40
N GLY A 256 -8.42 -4.61 18.12
CA GLY A 256 -9.49 -4.31 19.07
C GLY A 256 -9.64 -2.81 19.37
N GLN A 257 -9.22 -1.94 18.46
CA GLN A 257 -9.34 -0.50 18.64
C GLN A 257 -10.77 0.00 18.47
N THR A 258 -11.02 1.21 18.99
CA THR A 258 -12.32 1.88 18.84
C THR A 258 -12.63 2.21 17.36
N PRO A 259 -13.92 2.32 16.99
CA PRO A 259 -14.32 2.72 15.64
C PRO A 259 -13.72 4.07 15.19
N GLY A 260 -13.47 4.98 16.13
CA GLY A 260 -12.81 6.26 15.86
C GLY A 260 -11.38 6.09 15.37
N VAL A 261 -10.59 5.22 16.02
CA VAL A 261 -9.21 4.91 15.60
C VAL A 261 -9.21 4.17 14.27
N ALA A 262 -10.13 3.21 14.07
CA ALA A 262 -10.27 2.51 12.80
C ALA A 262 -10.59 3.46 11.63
N LYS A 263 -11.45 4.46 11.86
CA LYS A 263 -11.74 5.52 10.87
C LYS A 263 -10.51 6.38 10.56
N LEU A 264 -9.71 6.72 11.56
CA LEU A 264 -8.46 7.47 11.34
C LEU A 264 -7.43 6.65 10.55
N ALA A 265 -7.30 5.35 10.82
CA ALA A 265 -6.43 4.44 10.07
C ALA A 265 -6.87 4.35 8.58
N PHE A 266 -8.18 4.27 8.33
CA PHE A 266 -8.75 4.32 6.99
C PHE A 266 -8.39 5.62 6.25
N GLU A 267 -8.65 6.76 6.89
CA GLU A 267 -8.38 8.08 6.31
C GLU A 267 -6.89 8.29 6.06
N TYR A 268 -6.02 7.78 6.93
CA TYR A 268 -4.58 7.78 6.71
C TYR A 268 -4.21 7.04 5.42
N GLY A 269 -4.66 5.78 5.27
CA GLY A 269 -4.35 5.00 4.07
C GLY A 269 -4.89 5.63 2.79
N LYS A 270 -6.12 6.17 2.84
CA LYS A 270 -6.76 6.86 1.71
C LYS A 270 -5.95 8.08 1.27
N ASN A 271 -5.62 8.96 2.22
CA ASN A 271 -4.93 10.21 1.93
C ASN A 271 -3.47 9.99 1.56
N LEU A 272 -2.81 8.95 2.11
CA LEU A 272 -1.45 8.60 1.74
C LEU A 272 -1.35 8.37 0.23
N VAL A 273 -2.24 7.56 -0.34
CA VAL A 273 -2.24 7.23 -1.77
C VAL A 273 -2.70 8.42 -2.63
N CYS A 274 -3.83 9.05 -2.29
CA CYS A 274 -4.39 10.12 -3.12
C CYS A 274 -3.51 11.36 -3.20
N LYS A 275 -2.61 11.59 -2.22
CA LYS A 275 -1.69 12.73 -2.21
C LYS A 275 -0.34 12.43 -2.86
N PHE A 276 -0.08 11.21 -3.34
CA PHE A 276 1.20 10.88 -3.99
C PHE A 276 1.28 11.51 -5.40
N PRO A 277 2.23 12.43 -5.67
CA PRO A 277 2.33 13.13 -6.96
C PRO A 277 2.53 12.19 -8.15
N LYS A 278 3.15 11.02 -7.94
CA LYS A 278 3.40 10.04 -9.02
C LYS A 278 2.12 9.34 -9.50
N VAL A 279 1.10 9.17 -8.65
CA VAL A 279 -0.22 8.70 -9.08
C VAL A 279 -0.90 9.76 -9.95
N ILE A 280 -0.75 11.03 -9.57
CA ILE A 280 -1.23 12.21 -10.31
C ILE A 280 -0.51 12.37 -11.66
N LEU A 281 0.78 12.04 -11.74
CA LEU A 281 1.59 12.19 -12.95
C LEU A 281 1.48 11.01 -13.93
N ARG A 282 1.15 9.78 -13.46
CA ARG A 282 1.03 8.59 -14.32
C ARG A 282 -0.07 8.75 -15.38
N ASP A 283 -1.19 9.38 -14.99
CA ASP A 283 -2.37 9.51 -15.86
C ASP A 283 -2.39 10.78 -16.71
N LYS A 284 -1.57 11.80 -16.40
CA LYS A 284 -1.43 12.96 -17.30
C LYS A 284 -0.88 12.60 -18.69
N LYS A 285 -0.11 11.51 -18.80
CA LYS A 285 0.34 10.98 -20.10
C LYS A 285 -0.82 10.45 -20.95
N TYR A 286 -1.84 9.84 -20.34
CA TYR A 286 -3.01 9.30 -21.02
C TYR A 286 -4.01 10.38 -21.48
N VAL A 287 -4.05 11.53 -20.79
CA VAL A 287 -4.91 12.67 -21.19
C VAL A 287 -4.33 13.44 -22.39
N LEU A 288 -3.01 13.42 -22.58
CA LEU A 288 -2.34 14.17 -23.66
C LEU A 288 -2.06 13.32 -24.92
N SER A 289 -2.24 12.00 -24.90
CA SER A 289 -1.86 11.12 -26.01
C SER A 289 -2.98 10.81 -27.02
N GLY A 290 -3.90 11.76 -27.25
CA GLY A 290 -4.95 11.66 -28.29
C GLY A 290 -4.42 11.68 -29.74
N THR A 291 -3.14 11.42 -29.96
CA THR A 291 -2.50 11.34 -31.28
C THR A 291 -1.75 10.02 -31.41
N THR A 292 -2.13 9.26 -32.43
CA THR A 292 -1.49 8.05 -32.93
C THR A 292 0.02 8.19 -33.03
N TYR A 293 0.76 7.47 -32.17
CA TYR A 293 2.15 7.09 -32.46
C TYR A 293 2.35 5.62 -32.13
N SER A 294 2.68 4.88 -33.19
CA SER A 294 3.27 3.55 -33.17
C SER A 294 4.67 3.63 -32.57
N GLY A 295 4.98 2.71 -31.65
CA GLY A 295 6.34 2.44 -31.19
C GLY A 295 6.73 3.05 -29.84
N ILE A 296 7.26 2.18 -28.98
CA ILE A 296 7.93 2.41 -27.68
C ILE A 296 6.98 2.38 -26.46
N ILE A 297 6.64 1.14 -26.10
CA ILE A 297 6.28 0.72 -24.75
C ILE A 297 7.48 0.98 -23.82
N LEU A 298 7.32 1.87 -22.85
CA LEU A 298 8.21 2.01 -21.70
C LEU A 298 7.39 2.51 -20.50
N CYS A 299 6.78 1.56 -19.80
CA CYS A 299 7.18 1.10 -18.47
C CYS A 299 7.50 2.18 -17.40
N ILE A 300 7.32 1.75 -16.13
CA ILE A 300 8.07 2.21 -14.95
C ILE A 300 7.35 3.24 -14.04
N TRP A 301 6.60 2.70 -13.06
CA TRP A 301 6.87 3.04 -11.65
C TRP A 301 8.32 2.64 -11.39
N PRO A 302 9.29 3.56 -11.22
CA PRO A 302 10.66 3.16 -10.98
C PRO A 302 10.78 2.76 -9.54
N ILE A 303 11.19 1.53 -9.35
CA ILE A 303 12.31 1.22 -8.47
C ILE A 303 13.40 2.29 -8.73
N SER A 304 13.47 3.30 -7.87
CA SER A 304 14.68 4.06 -7.48
C SER A 304 14.28 5.10 -6.43
N LEU A 305 15.06 5.18 -5.36
CA LEU A 305 14.85 5.86 -4.06
C LEU A 305 13.96 5.08 -3.10
#